data_AF-A0A5C4J3V1-F1
#
_entry.id   AF-A0A5C4J3V1-F1
#
_cell.length_a   1.000
_cell.length_b   1.000
_cell.length_c   1.000
_cell.angle_alpha   90.00
_cell.angle_beta   90.00
_cell.angle_gamma   90.00
#
_symmetry.space_group_name_H-M   'P 1'
#
loop_
_entity.id
_entity.type
_entity.pdbx_description
1 polymer ?
#
loop_
_entity_poly.entity_id
_entity_poly.type
_entity_poly.pdbx_seq_one_letter_code
_entity_poly.pdbx_strand_id
1 'polypeptide(L)'
;MATTPRRTPAHRLFVELFFSYYAHCGEPRHDVVAATVSRVRGLYPDYRGEDHPPGLSPINIYKILRGKHRTMPTSDQLGVLLLALQYLAHRAHIRDNDPGCATLPGWQALLSQAKMLDRHQGAKGRSGPEAVLDADPPLRVPAPAPAPDAASSSDARISVAAIEVTPIEAHELVALGHYTRMLALRAADADHRAFYELAVVLGTASAPYNRRAATFAMEAAAAAPGPSPASSLLNADATLNTEQAAVHARVLAHAAAAGDGDGDGEAAGVFAYCADRADNLRLQSQAPRLRD
;
A
#
# COMPACT_ATOMS: atom_id res chain seq x y z
N MET A 1 21.84 13.62 -25.00
CA MET A 1 21.69 13.25 -23.58
C MET A 1 20.31 12.67 -23.40
N ALA A 2 20.19 11.38 -23.10
CA ALA A 2 18.90 10.73 -22.91
C ALA A 2 18.33 11.17 -21.55
N THR A 3 17.26 11.96 -21.56
CA THR A 3 16.51 12.31 -20.37
C THR A 3 15.95 11.03 -19.76
N THR A 4 16.46 10.66 -18.59
CA THR A 4 15.96 9.51 -17.82
C THR A 4 14.47 9.77 -17.54
N PRO A 5 13.55 8.92 -18.03
CA PRO A 5 12.12 9.16 -17.84
C PRO A 5 11.78 9.04 -16.36
N ARG A 6 11.34 10.16 -15.77
CA ARG A 6 10.92 10.25 -14.38
C ARG A 6 9.63 9.46 -14.19
N ARG A 7 9.56 8.68 -13.11
CA ARG A 7 8.37 7.89 -12.76
C ARG A 7 7.50 8.62 -11.76
N THR A 8 6.19 8.49 -11.94
CA THR A 8 5.19 9.01 -11.03
C THR A 8 5.21 8.22 -9.70
N PRO A 9 4.71 8.80 -8.60
CA PRO A 9 4.53 8.10 -7.33
C PRO A 9 3.71 6.79 -7.45
N ALA A 10 2.59 6.80 -8.19
CA ALA A 10 1.73 5.63 -8.34
C ALA A 10 2.44 4.45 -9.03
N HIS A 11 3.30 4.74 -10.01
CA HIS A 11 4.14 3.72 -10.64
C HIS A 11 5.08 3.07 -9.63
N ARG A 12 5.76 3.87 -8.82
CA ARG A 12 6.73 3.37 -7.83
C ARG A 12 6.05 2.48 -6.81
N LEU A 13 4.89 2.90 -6.30
CA LEU A 13 4.15 2.14 -5.32
C LEU A 13 3.77 0.75 -5.86
N PHE A 14 3.24 0.69 -7.08
CA PHE A 14 2.91 -0.60 -7.68
C PHE A 14 4.14 -1.51 -7.81
N VAL A 15 5.27 -0.93 -8.22
CA VAL A 15 6.55 -1.66 -8.32
C VAL A 15 7.04 -2.12 -6.95
N GLU A 16 6.99 -1.29 -5.92
CA GLU A 16 7.41 -1.62 -4.55
C GLU A 16 6.54 -2.72 -3.95
N LEU A 17 5.22 -2.63 -4.14
CA LEU A 17 4.27 -3.67 -3.74
C LEU A 17 4.58 -4.99 -4.44
N PHE A 18 4.80 -4.95 -5.76
CA PHE A 18 5.11 -6.14 -6.55
C PHE A 18 6.49 -6.73 -6.20
N PHE A 19 7.48 -5.89 -5.90
CA PHE A 19 8.79 -6.32 -5.41
C PHE A 19 8.69 -6.95 -4.01
N SER A 20 7.89 -6.37 -3.12
CA SER A 20 7.64 -6.92 -1.78
C SER A 20 6.99 -8.31 -1.87
N TYR A 21 6.05 -8.48 -2.79
CA TYR A 21 5.47 -9.79 -3.10
C TYR A 21 6.53 -10.80 -3.55
N TYR A 22 7.40 -10.41 -4.48
CA TYR A 22 8.51 -11.24 -4.93
C TYR A 22 9.46 -11.65 -3.79
N ALA A 23 9.78 -10.72 -2.88
CA ALA A 23 10.59 -11.00 -1.71
C ALA A 23 9.93 -12.02 -0.77
N HIS A 24 8.61 -11.90 -0.55
CA HIS A 24 7.83 -12.87 0.23
C HIS A 24 7.75 -14.25 -0.44
N CYS A 25 7.93 -14.33 -1.76
CA CYS A 25 8.06 -15.60 -2.47
C CYS A 25 9.46 -16.23 -2.37
N GLY A 26 10.37 -15.67 -1.57
CA GLY A 26 11.72 -16.18 -1.34
C GLY A 26 12.77 -15.74 -2.34
N GLU A 27 12.50 -14.65 -3.07
CA GLU A 27 13.41 -14.09 -4.07
C GLU A 27 13.95 -15.13 -5.08
N PRO A 28 13.08 -15.92 -5.75
CA PRO A 28 13.53 -16.93 -6.69
C PRO A 28 14.36 -16.30 -7.82
N ARG A 29 15.39 -17.01 -8.28
CA ARG A 29 16.26 -16.50 -9.35
C ARG A 29 15.46 -16.22 -10.63
N HIS A 30 15.77 -15.10 -11.30
CA HIS A 30 15.00 -14.63 -12.46
C HIS A 30 14.95 -15.61 -13.64
N ASP A 31 15.99 -16.44 -13.82
CA ASP A 31 16.02 -17.52 -14.82
C ASP A 31 15.04 -18.65 -14.49
N VAL A 32 14.91 -19.00 -13.22
CA VAL A 32 13.92 -19.97 -12.72
C VAL A 32 12.50 -19.43 -12.86
N VAL A 33 12.29 -18.14 -12.55
CA VAL A 33 11.00 -17.46 -12.77
C VAL A 33 10.64 -17.48 -14.26
N ALA A 34 11.56 -17.11 -15.15
CA ALA A 34 11.32 -17.13 -16.59
C ALA A 34 10.97 -18.54 -17.12
N ALA A 35 11.68 -19.57 -16.66
CA ALA A 35 11.38 -20.95 -17.03
C ALA A 35 9.99 -21.41 -16.53
N THR A 36 9.54 -20.88 -15.39
CA THR A 36 8.22 -21.17 -14.82
C THR A 36 7.12 -20.42 -15.55
N VAL A 37 7.34 -19.15 -15.91
CA VAL A 37 6.45 -18.30 -16.71
C VAL A 37 6.02 -19.03 -17.99
N SER A 38 6.95 -19.65 -18.73
CA SER A 38 6.65 -20.43 -19.94
C SER A 38 5.78 -21.66 -19.73
N ARG A 39 5.57 -22.08 -18.47
CA ARG A 39 4.82 -23.29 -18.09
C ARG A 39 3.52 -22.99 -17.36
N VAL A 40 3.21 -21.72 -17.06
CA VAL A 40 2.09 -21.32 -16.20
C VAL A 40 0.76 -21.90 -16.68
N ARG A 41 0.45 -21.90 -17.99
CA ARG A 41 -0.81 -22.49 -18.51
C ARG A 41 -0.95 -23.98 -18.21
N GLY A 42 0.17 -24.72 -18.20
CA GLY A 42 0.19 -26.13 -17.84
C GLY A 42 0.10 -26.38 -16.33
N LEU A 43 0.51 -25.41 -15.52
CA LEU A 43 0.44 -25.46 -14.05
C LEU A 43 -0.93 -25.02 -13.52
N TYR A 44 -1.60 -24.10 -14.22
CA TYR A 44 -2.90 -23.53 -13.85
C TYR A 44 -3.89 -23.62 -15.01
N PRO A 45 -4.61 -24.75 -15.17
CA PRO A 45 -5.54 -24.96 -16.28
C PRO A 45 -6.70 -23.95 -16.33
N ASP A 46 -7.06 -23.38 -15.18
CA ASP A 46 -8.13 -22.37 -15.05
C ASP A 46 -7.67 -20.95 -15.43
N TYR A 47 -6.38 -20.75 -15.69
CA TYR A 47 -5.86 -19.46 -16.14
C TYR A 47 -6.29 -19.19 -17.59
N ARG A 48 -6.94 -18.05 -17.81
CA ARG A 48 -7.50 -17.63 -19.12
C ARG A 48 -6.68 -16.56 -19.84
N GLY A 49 -5.55 -16.13 -19.29
CA GLY A 49 -4.67 -15.14 -19.92
C GLY A 49 -3.78 -15.74 -21.02
N GLU A 50 -2.96 -14.89 -21.65
CA GLU A 50 -2.02 -15.33 -22.69
C GLU A 50 -0.94 -16.28 -22.16
N ASP A 51 -0.56 -17.28 -22.97
CA ASP A 51 0.44 -18.28 -22.58
C ASP A 51 1.84 -17.69 -22.42
N HIS A 52 2.18 -16.77 -23.31
CA HIS A 52 3.50 -16.18 -23.40
C HIS A 52 3.32 -14.68 -23.69
N PRO A 53 2.95 -13.89 -22.67
CA PRO A 53 2.81 -12.46 -22.83
C PRO A 53 4.14 -11.91 -23.38
N PRO A 54 4.12 -11.12 -24.47
CA PRO A 54 5.34 -10.60 -25.05
C PRO A 54 6.12 -9.80 -24.01
N GLY A 55 7.45 -9.94 -24.02
CA GLY A 55 8.33 -9.15 -23.17
C GLY A 55 8.66 -9.74 -21.80
N LEU A 56 8.31 -11.00 -21.48
CA LEU A 56 8.73 -11.68 -20.25
C LEU A 56 10.04 -12.51 -20.40
N SER A 57 11.11 -11.89 -20.88
CA SER A 57 12.46 -12.50 -20.83
C SER A 57 13.10 -12.34 -19.44
N PRO A 58 14.10 -13.14 -19.04
CA PRO A 58 14.73 -13.02 -17.71
C PRO A 58 15.20 -11.60 -17.38
N ILE A 59 15.75 -10.88 -18.37
CA ILE A 59 16.20 -9.49 -18.21
C ILE A 59 15.04 -8.52 -18.02
N ASN A 60 13.90 -8.76 -18.68
CA ASN A 60 12.72 -7.92 -18.52
C ASN A 60 12.00 -8.22 -17.20
N ILE A 61 11.96 -9.47 -16.76
CA ILE A 61 11.46 -9.86 -15.44
C ILE A 61 12.27 -9.16 -14.35
N TYR A 62 13.61 -9.20 -14.43
CA TYR A 62 14.49 -8.43 -13.55
C TYR A 62 14.13 -6.93 -13.58
N LYS A 63 13.94 -6.35 -14.77
CA LYS A 63 13.57 -4.93 -14.90
C LYS A 63 12.20 -4.63 -14.31
N ILE A 64 11.20 -5.50 -14.46
CA ILE A 64 9.86 -5.28 -13.89
C ILE A 64 9.95 -5.33 -12.37
N LEU A 65 10.54 -6.39 -11.82
CA LEU A 65 10.65 -6.62 -10.38
C LEU A 65 11.47 -5.54 -9.68
N ARG A 66 12.62 -5.13 -10.25
CA ARG A 66 13.47 -4.10 -9.65
C ARG A 66 13.02 -2.68 -9.97
N GLY A 67 11.87 -2.52 -10.61
CA GLY A 67 11.46 -1.19 -11.05
C GLY A 67 12.54 -0.53 -11.90
N LYS A 68 13.06 -1.21 -12.92
CA LYS A 68 13.91 -0.64 -13.97
C LYS A 68 13.17 -0.60 -15.32
N HIS A 69 11.96 -1.15 -15.37
CA HIS A 69 11.08 -1.06 -16.53
C HIS A 69 10.43 0.32 -16.62
N ARG A 70 10.34 0.90 -17.82
CA ARG A 70 9.80 2.26 -18.04
C ARG A 70 8.28 2.31 -17.92
N THR A 71 7.62 1.21 -18.23
CA THR A 71 6.16 1.09 -18.20
C THR A 71 5.75 0.07 -17.14
N MET A 72 4.57 0.26 -16.55
CA MET A 72 3.95 -0.79 -15.75
C MET A 72 3.69 -2.04 -16.61
N PRO A 73 3.66 -3.24 -16.00
CA PRO A 73 3.34 -4.46 -16.73
C PRO A 73 1.92 -4.42 -17.32
N THR A 74 1.67 -5.22 -18.35
CA THR A 74 0.31 -5.53 -18.80
C THR A 74 -0.39 -6.44 -17.77
N SER A 75 -1.71 -6.55 -17.85
CA SER A 75 -2.47 -7.44 -16.96
C SER A 75 -2.07 -8.91 -17.14
N ASP A 76 -1.78 -9.33 -18.38
CA ASP A 76 -1.29 -10.68 -18.67
C ASP A 76 0.13 -10.88 -18.14
N GLN A 77 1.04 -9.91 -18.36
CA GLN A 77 2.40 -9.97 -17.81
C GLN A 77 2.38 -10.10 -16.28
N LEU A 78 1.55 -9.31 -15.60
CA LEU A 78 1.38 -9.38 -14.16
C LEU A 78 0.81 -10.73 -13.73
N GLY A 79 -0.24 -11.21 -14.40
CA GLY A 79 -0.91 -12.47 -14.04
C GLY A 79 0.01 -13.67 -14.13
N VAL A 80 0.75 -13.81 -15.25
CA VAL A 80 1.69 -14.92 -15.42
C VAL A 80 2.85 -14.84 -14.42
N LEU A 81 3.36 -13.64 -14.11
CA LEU A 81 4.40 -13.47 -13.11
C LEU A 81 3.92 -13.84 -11.70
N LEU A 82 2.73 -13.40 -11.30
CA LEU A 82 2.17 -13.72 -9.99
C LEU A 82 2.02 -15.23 -9.79
N LEU A 83 1.42 -15.91 -10.77
CA LEU A 83 1.25 -17.37 -10.74
C LEU A 83 2.60 -18.09 -10.71
N ALA A 84 3.58 -17.65 -11.50
CA ALA A 84 4.92 -18.25 -11.46
C ALA A 84 5.60 -18.10 -10.09
N LEU A 85 5.46 -16.93 -9.44
CA LEU A 85 6.02 -16.67 -8.12
C LEU A 85 5.30 -17.47 -7.02
N GLN A 86 3.96 -17.60 -7.10
CA GLN A 86 3.15 -18.42 -6.19
C GLN A 86 3.55 -19.89 -6.24
N TYR A 87 3.61 -20.43 -7.45
CA TYR A 87 4.04 -21.80 -7.68
C TYR A 87 5.41 -22.08 -7.06
N LEU A 88 6.38 -21.18 -7.31
CA LEU A 88 7.73 -21.33 -6.80
C LEU A 88 7.81 -21.22 -5.28
N ALA A 89 7.06 -20.29 -4.67
CA ALA A 89 6.98 -20.15 -3.23
C ALA A 89 6.37 -21.39 -2.56
N HIS A 90 5.31 -21.95 -3.15
CA HIS A 90 4.69 -23.18 -2.66
C HIS A 90 5.64 -24.38 -2.80
N ARG A 91 6.27 -24.55 -3.96
CA ARG A 91 7.22 -25.63 -4.22
C ARG A 91 8.46 -25.57 -3.31
N ALA A 92 8.87 -24.37 -2.90
CA ALA A 92 9.96 -24.16 -1.97
C ALA A 92 9.54 -24.24 -0.49
N HIS A 93 8.27 -24.57 -0.20
CA HIS A 93 7.69 -24.59 1.15
C HIS A 93 7.79 -23.26 1.91
N ILE A 94 7.83 -22.14 1.17
CA ILE A 94 7.77 -20.78 1.73
C ILE A 94 6.31 -20.41 2.01
N ARG A 95 5.38 -20.95 1.22
CA ARG A 95 3.93 -20.92 1.49
C ARG A 95 3.39 -22.34 1.58
N ASP A 96 2.52 -22.56 2.56
CA ASP A 96 1.87 -23.85 2.78
C ASP A 96 0.94 -24.24 1.62
N ASN A 97 0.27 -23.24 1.03
CA ASN A 97 -0.69 -23.43 -0.04
C ASN A 97 -0.42 -22.49 -1.22
N ASP A 98 -0.74 -22.97 -2.42
CA ASP A 98 -0.76 -22.18 -3.66
C ASP A 98 -2.17 -21.60 -3.89
N PRO A 99 -2.35 -20.26 -3.82
CA PRO A 99 -3.66 -19.64 -4.00
C PRO A 99 -4.10 -19.56 -5.48
N GLY A 100 -3.18 -19.80 -6.42
CA GLY A 100 -3.45 -19.80 -7.86
C GLY A 100 -4.23 -18.58 -8.36
N CYS A 101 -5.19 -18.83 -9.26
CA CYS A 101 -5.93 -17.77 -9.94
C CYS A 101 -6.79 -16.87 -9.01
N ALA A 102 -7.02 -17.27 -7.76
CA ALA A 102 -7.90 -16.53 -6.83
C ALA A 102 -7.35 -15.14 -6.49
N THR A 103 -6.04 -14.92 -6.53
CA THR A 103 -5.43 -13.62 -6.22
C THR A 103 -5.43 -12.65 -7.40
N LEU A 104 -5.64 -13.15 -8.62
CA LEU A 104 -5.49 -12.36 -9.85
C LEU A 104 -6.44 -11.15 -9.92
N PRO A 105 -7.75 -11.25 -9.58
CA PRO A 105 -8.65 -10.11 -9.66
C PRO A 105 -8.20 -8.92 -8.79
N GLY A 106 -7.73 -9.20 -7.58
CA GLY A 106 -7.20 -8.18 -6.67
C GLY A 106 -6.00 -7.47 -7.29
N TRP A 107 -5.01 -8.23 -7.74
CA TRP A 107 -3.82 -7.69 -8.39
C TRP A 107 -4.10 -6.91 -9.69
N GLN A 108 -5.05 -7.36 -10.50
CA GLN A 108 -5.48 -6.65 -11.71
C GLN A 108 -6.17 -5.33 -11.38
N ALA A 109 -6.97 -5.27 -10.32
CA ALA A 109 -7.58 -4.03 -9.85
C ALA A 109 -6.51 -3.00 -9.42
N LEU A 110 -5.49 -3.44 -8.67
CA LEU A 110 -4.36 -2.59 -8.27
C LEU A 110 -3.59 -2.03 -9.45
N LEU A 111 -3.26 -2.89 -10.42
CA LEU A 111 -2.57 -2.47 -11.63
C LEU A 111 -3.40 -1.44 -12.41
N SER A 112 -4.72 -1.64 -12.47
CA SER A 112 -5.64 -0.73 -13.15
C SER A 112 -5.70 0.64 -12.45
N GLN A 113 -5.79 0.64 -11.12
CA GLN A 113 -5.77 1.85 -10.30
C GLN A 113 -4.43 2.58 -10.42
N ALA A 114 -3.31 1.86 -10.30
CA ALA A 114 -1.98 2.40 -10.47
C ALA A 114 -1.78 3.02 -11.86
N LYS A 115 -2.24 2.37 -12.93
CA LYS A 115 -2.20 2.92 -14.31
C LYS A 115 -3.08 4.16 -14.49
N MET A 116 -4.24 4.22 -13.84
CA MET A 116 -5.09 5.40 -13.87
C MET A 116 -4.41 6.57 -13.17
N LEU A 117 -3.87 6.32 -11.97
CA LEU A 117 -3.15 7.33 -11.18
C LEU A 117 -1.86 7.80 -11.86
N ASP A 118 -1.08 6.90 -12.47
CA ASP A 118 0.14 7.22 -13.22
C ASP A 118 -0.15 8.11 -14.42
N ARG A 119 -1.21 7.83 -15.19
CA ARG A 119 -1.66 8.72 -16.28
C ARG A 119 -2.06 10.10 -15.77
N HIS A 120 -2.82 10.14 -14.68
CA HIS A 120 -3.28 11.39 -14.06
C HIS A 120 -2.10 12.22 -13.48
N GLN A 121 -1.15 11.57 -12.81
CA GLN A 121 0.05 12.19 -12.25
C GLN A 121 1.01 12.66 -13.35
N GLY A 122 1.17 11.86 -14.41
CA GLY A 122 1.96 12.21 -15.59
C GLY A 122 1.41 13.43 -16.32
N ALA A 123 0.09 13.51 -16.53
CA ALA A 123 -0.58 14.69 -17.11
C ALA A 123 -0.38 15.96 -16.27
N LYS A 124 -0.23 15.82 -14.95
CA LYS A 124 0.05 16.92 -14.00
C LYS A 124 1.55 17.21 -13.83
N GLY A 125 2.43 16.59 -14.63
CA GLY A 125 3.88 16.81 -14.58
C GLY A 125 4.55 16.27 -13.31
N ARG A 126 3.87 15.41 -12.55
CA ARG A 126 4.38 14.90 -11.27
C ARG A 126 5.27 13.70 -11.48
N SER A 127 6.55 13.94 -11.33
CA SER A 127 7.60 13.03 -11.75
C SER A 127 8.75 13.17 -10.75
N GLY A 128 8.93 12.19 -9.88
CA GLY A 128 9.97 12.24 -8.85
C GLY A 128 11.36 11.82 -9.38
N PRO A 129 12.44 12.05 -8.61
CA PRO A 129 13.77 11.48 -8.89
C PRO A 129 13.76 9.95 -8.75
N GLU A 130 14.43 9.22 -9.65
CA GLU A 130 14.48 7.74 -9.64
C GLU A 130 15.06 7.23 -8.31
N ALA A 131 14.27 6.48 -7.53
CA ALA A 131 14.77 5.82 -6.34
C ALA A 131 15.60 4.61 -6.81
N VAL A 132 16.89 4.63 -6.49
CA VAL A 132 17.76 3.48 -6.73
C VAL A 132 17.38 2.43 -5.70
N LEU A 133 16.69 1.38 -6.13
CA LEU A 133 16.52 0.15 -5.34
C LEU A 133 17.85 -0.64 -5.34
N ASP A 134 18.90 -0.03 -4.79
CA ASP A 134 20.12 -0.74 -4.34
C ASP A 134 20.03 -0.90 -2.82
N ALA A 135 20.53 -2.05 -2.35
CA ALA A 135 20.40 -2.54 -0.99
C ALA A 135 20.83 -1.53 0.09
N ASP A 136 20.10 -1.57 1.21
CA ASP A 136 20.37 -1.02 2.56
C ASP A 136 21.18 0.28 2.68
N PRO A 137 20.50 1.38 3.03
CA PRO A 137 21.02 2.31 4.01
C PRO A 137 20.38 2.02 5.38
N PRO A 138 21.16 2.03 6.49
CA PRO A 138 20.62 1.80 7.82
C PRO A 138 19.54 2.84 8.12
N LEU A 139 18.42 2.37 8.69
CA LEU A 139 17.34 3.18 9.28
C LEU A 139 17.95 4.37 10.04
N ARG A 140 17.86 5.58 9.47
CA ARG A 140 18.10 6.82 10.21
C ARG A 140 16.76 7.37 10.65
N VAL A 141 16.58 7.42 11.96
CA VAL A 141 15.51 8.16 12.63
C VAL A 141 15.61 9.63 12.17
N PRO A 142 14.52 10.27 11.69
CA PRO A 142 14.54 11.69 11.39
C PRO A 142 14.79 12.47 12.68
N ALA A 143 15.91 13.19 12.74
CA ALA A 143 16.13 14.17 13.81
C ALA A 143 15.08 15.31 13.67
N PRO A 144 14.64 15.92 14.79
CA PRO A 144 13.69 17.02 14.74
C PRO A 144 14.30 18.21 14.00
N ALA A 145 13.63 18.67 12.95
CA ALA A 145 14.03 19.87 12.23
C ALA A 145 13.61 21.13 13.02
N PRO A 146 14.47 22.16 13.10
CA PRO A 146 14.11 23.45 13.67
C PRO A 146 13.08 24.19 12.80
N ALA A 147 12.26 25.01 13.46
CA ALA A 147 11.16 25.80 12.90
C ALA A 147 11.65 26.96 11.99
N PRO A 148 10.73 27.58 11.21
CA PRO A 148 10.97 27.91 9.80
C PRO A 148 11.35 29.37 9.58
N ASP A 149 12.07 29.63 8.48
CA ASP A 149 12.03 30.93 7.81
C ASP A 149 11.80 30.74 6.31
N ALA A 150 10.93 31.59 5.78
CA ALA A 150 10.23 31.45 4.53
C ALA A 150 11.12 31.72 3.30
N ALA A 151 11.05 30.81 2.32
CA ALA A 151 11.18 31.15 0.90
C ALA A 151 10.65 30.01 0.01
N SER A 152 9.39 30.16 -0.41
CA SER A 152 8.82 29.74 -1.70
C SER A 152 9.41 28.50 -2.39
N SER A 153 8.90 27.31 -2.05
CA SER A 153 8.88 26.18 -2.98
C SER A 153 7.44 25.85 -3.36
N SER A 154 7.15 26.01 -4.65
CA SER A 154 5.87 25.71 -5.29
C SER A 154 5.33 24.35 -4.87
N ASP A 155 4.30 24.42 -4.05
CA ASP A 155 3.59 23.34 -3.39
C ASP A 155 2.71 22.61 -4.43
N ALA A 156 3.30 21.66 -5.17
CA ALA A 156 2.62 20.89 -6.21
C ALA A 156 1.66 19.84 -5.61
N ARG A 157 0.69 20.28 -4.79
CA ARG A 157 -0.26 19.47 -4.02
C ARG A 157 -0.91 18.39 -4.87
N ILE A 158 -0.62 17.12 -4.55
CA ILE A 158 -1.21 15.97 -5.22
C ILE A 158 -2.73 15.99 -5.00
N SER A 159 -3.50 16.31 -6.03
CA SER A 159 -4.95 16.12 -6.00
C SER A 159 -5.21 14.62 -6.03
N VAL A 160 -5.37 14.07 -4.82
CA VAL A 160 -5.92 12.76 -4.54
C VAL A 160 -7.41 12.81 -4.91
N ALA A 161 -7.96 11.74 -5.48
CA ALA A 161 -9.41 11.66 -5.56
C ALA A 161 -9.92 11.59 -4.12
N ALA A 162 -10.77 12.53 -3.70
CA ALA A 162 -11.36 12.50 -2.37
C ALA A 162 -12.08 11.16 -2.20
N ILE A 163 -11.59 10.33 -1.27
CA ILE A 163 -12.26 9.09 -0.94
C ILE A 163 -13.39 9.47 0.00
N GLU A 164 -14.61 9.43 -0.49
CA GLU A 164 -15.76 9.59 0.39
C GLU A 164 -15.82 8.42 1.39
N VAL A 165 -15.93 8.80 2.66
CA VAL A 165 -16.22 7.90 3.77
C VAL A 165 -17.68 7.46 3.62
N THR A 166 -17.92 6.17 3.50
CA THR A 166 -19.27 5.61 3.42
C THR A 166 -20.02 5.80 4.73
N PRO A 167 -21.36 5.72 4.74
CA PRO A 167 -22.15 5.77 5.98
C PRO A 167 -21.75 4.70 7.02
N ILE A 168 -21.28 3.54 6.57
CA ILE A 168 -20.83 2.44 7.45
C ILE A 168 -19.51 2.81 8.13
N GLU A 169 -18.55 3.36 7.38
CA GLU A 169 -17.27 3.84 7.93
C GLU A 169 -17.47 5.08 8.80
N ALA A 170 -18.38 5.98 8.42
CA ALA A 170 -18.72 7.16 9.20
C ALA A 170 -19.31 6.78 10.57
N HIS A 171 -20.13 5.72 10.64
CA HIS A 171 -20.66 5.22 11.90
C HIS A 171 -19.53 4.78 12.86
N GLU A 172 -18.56 4.02 12.35
CA GLU A 172 -17.38 3.59 13.11
C GLU A 172 -16.57 4.79 13.60
N LEU A 173 -16.29 5.74 12.72
CA LEU A 173 -15.50 6.93 13.03
C LEU A 173 -16.20 7.85 14.03
N VAL A 174 -17.53 8.03 13.95
CA VAL A 174 -18.29 8.85 14.90
C VAL A 174 -18.26 8.24 16.30
N ALA A 175 -18.38 6.92 16.40
CA ALA A 175 -18.37 6.21 17.67
C ALA A 175 -16.99 6.20 18.36
N LEU A 176 -15.90 6.38 17.61
CA LEU A 176 -14.54 6.51 18.15
C LEU A 176 -14.19 7.92 18.66
N GLY A 177 -15.01 8.93 18.39
CA GLY A 177 -14.90 10.26 19.02
C GLY A 177 -14.68 11.44 18.06
N HIS A 178 -14.26 12.58 18.62
CA HIS A 178 -14.11 13.83 17.87
C HIS A 178 -12.90 13.79 16.90
N TYR A 179 -11.75 13.29 17.35
CA TYR A 179 -10.57 13.12 16.51
C TYR A 179 -10.84 12.35 15.19
N THR A 180 -11.50 11.19 15.25
CA THR A 180 -11.81 10.38 14.06
C THR A 180 -12.82 11.04 13.12
N ARG A 181 -13.74 11.87 13.64
CA ARG A 181 -14.60 12.74 12.82
C ARG A 181 -13.78 13.80 12.09
N MET A 182 -12.80 14.41 12.75
CA MET A 182 -11.88 15.36 12.12
C MET A 182 -11.00 14.70 11.05
N LEU A 183 -10.59 13.44 11.25
CA LEU A 183 -9.90 12.68 10.21
C LEU A 183 -10.77 12.45 8.96
N ALA A 184 -12.05 12.14 9.13
CA ALA A 184 -12.98 12.00 8.00
C ALA A 184 -13.11 13.30 7.20
N LEU A 185 -13.19 14.45 7.88
CA LEU A 185 -13.23 15.76 7.23
C LEU A 185 -11.92 16.07 6.48
N ARG A 186 -10.76 15.84 7.11
CA ARG A 186 -9.45 16.05 6.46
C ARG A 186 -9.21 15.12 5.27
N ALA A 187 -9.74 13.90 5.33
CA ALA A 187 -9.70 12.96 4.21
C ALA A 187 -10.57 13.44 3.03
N ALA A 188 -11.69 14.11 3.27
CA ALA A 188 -12.47 14.77 2.22
C ALA A 188 -11.68 15.90 1.53
N ASP A 189 -10.78 16.56 2.27
CA ASP A 189 -9.83 17.56 1.74
C ASP A 189 -8.58 16.95 1.09
N ALA A 190 -8.57 15.63 0.84
CA ALA A 190 -7.47 14.90 0.22
C ALA A 190 -6.14 14.94 1.01
N ASP A 191 -6.21 15.06 2.34
CA ASP A 191 -5.02 14.97 3.20
C ASP A 191 -4.49 13.53 3.25
N HIS A 192 -3.29 13.32 2.70
CA HIS A 192 -2.64 12.00 2.65
C HIS A 192 -2.39 11.41 4.04
N ARG A 193 -2.16 12.26 5.05
CA ARG A 193 -1.91 11.81 6.42
C ARG A 193 -3.22 11.34 7.04
N ALA A 194 -4.33 12.02 6.75
CA ALA A 194 -5.65 11.57 7.15
C ALA A 194 -6.03 10.23 6.52
N PHE A 195 -5.71 9.99 5.25
CA PHE A 195 -5.92 8.68 4.63
C PHE A 195 -5.10 7.57 5.30
N TYR A 196 -3.86 7.84 5.67
CA TYR A 196 -3.03 6.87 6.39
C TYR A 196 -3.61 6.55 7.78
N GLU A 197 -3.98 7.58 8.54
CA GLU A 197 -4.56 7.42 9.88
C GLU A 197 -5.93 6.70 9.81
N LEU A 198 -6.75 6.99 8.80
CA LEU A 198 -8.00 6.25 8.54
C LEU A 198 -7.75 4.79 8.16
N ALA A 199 -6.71 4.51 7.38
CA ALA A 199 -6.34 3.13 7.03
C ALA A 199 -5.95 2.31 8.26
N VAL A 200 -5.25 2.93 9.22
CA VAL A 200 -4.90 2.30 10.51
C VAL A 200 -6.15 2.08 11.36
N VAL A 201 -7.01 3.10 11.49
CA VAL A 201 -8.24 3.03 12.30
C VAL A 201 -9.21 1.97 11.76
N LEU A 202 -9.56 2.04 10.47
CA LEU A 202 -10.47 1.08 9.86
C LEU A 202 -9.81 -0.29 9.73
N GLY A 203 -8.50 -0.34 9.59
CA GLY A 203 -7.76 -1.57 9.40
C GLY A 203 -7.65 -2.47 10.61
N THR A 204 -7.79 -1.89 11.80
CA THR A 204 -7.90 -2.62 13.08
C THR A 204 -9.35 -2.93 13.46
N ALA A 205 -10.33 -2.50 12.66
CA ALA A 205 -11.74 -2.83 12.87
C ALA A 205 -12.10 -4.20 12.30
N SER A 206 -13.26 -4.73 12.69
CA SER A 206 -13.83 -5.93 12.08
C SER A 206 -14.63 -5.59 10.81
N ALA A 207 -14.98 -6.64 10.06
CA ALA A 207 -15.94 -6.48 8.97
C ALA A 207 -17.31 -6.01 9.54
N PRO A 208 -18.03 -5.11 8.85
CA PRO A 208 -17.76 -4.61 7.50
C PRO A 208 -16.82 -3.40 7.42
N TYR A 209 -16.42 -2.80 8.54
CA TYR A 209 -15.74 -1.51 8.61
C TYR A 209 -14.33 -1.52 8.00
N ASN A 210 -13.64 -2.66 8.04
CA ASN A 210 -12.27 -2.80 7.52
C ASN A 210 -12.17 -3.02 6.00
N ARG A 211 -13.29 -3.21 5.28
CA ARG A 211 -13.29 -3.65 3.87
C ARG A 211 -12.52 -2.72 2.92
N ARG A 212 -12.55 -1.41 3.18
CA ARG A 212 -11.88 -0.40 2.34
C ARG A 212 -10.62 0.17 3.00
N ALA A 213 -10.16 -0.37 4.13
CA ALA A 213 -8.97 0.11 4.81
C ALA A 213 -7.72 0.05 3.90
N ALA A 214 -7.60 -1.00 3.08
CA ALA A 214 -6.53 -1.11 2.07
C ALA A 214 -6.61 0.01 1.01
N THR A 215 -7.82 0.47 0.64
CA THR A 215 -8.00 1.59 -0.29
C THR A 215 -7.46 2.89 0.28
N PHE A 216 -7.75 3.17 1.56
CA PHE A 216 -7.19 4.33 2.27
C PHE A 216 -5.65 4.27 2.35
N ALA A 217 -5.08 3.09 2.63
CA ALA A 217 -3.62 2.91 2.67
C ALA A 217 -2.97 3.20 1.31
N MET A 218 -3.56 2.69 0.22
CA MET A 218 -3.06 2.94 -1.14
C MET A 218 -3.09 4.42 -1.53
N GLU A 219 -4.18 5.12 -1.24
CA GLU A 219 -4.31 6.54 -1.57
C GLU A 219 -3.40 7.42 -0.70
N ALA A 220 -3.26 7.10 0.58
CA ALA A 220 -2.28 7.74 1.45
C ALA A 220 -0.84 7.59 0.95
N ALA A 221 -0.49 6.39 0.51
CA ALA A 221 0.83 6.11 -0.04
C ALA A 221 1.06 6.77 -1.41
N ALA A 222 0.04 6.81 -2.27
CA ALA A 222 0.11 7.45 -3.58
C ALA A 222 0.21 8.98 -3.51
N ALA A 223 -0.33 9.58 -2.45
CA ALA A 223 -0.35 11.02 -2.22
C ALA A 223 0.85 11.56 -1.45
N ALA A 224 1.67 10.69 -0.85
CA ALA A 224 2.86 11.08 -0.11
C ALA A 224 3.97 11.61 -1.05
N PRO A 225 4.72 12.65 -0.64
CA PRO A 225 5.83 13.18 -1.44
C PRO A 225 7.09 12.29 -1.46
N GLY A 226 7.09 11.15 -0.76
CA GLY A 226 8.20 10.21 -0.62
C GLY A 226 7.76 8.85 -0.07
N PRO A 227 8.69 8.01 0.42
CA PRO A 227 8.36 6.72 1.04
C PRO A 227 7.30 6.90 2.12
N SER A 228 6.20 6.13 2.03
CA SER A 228 5.04 6.29 2.90
C SER A 228 4.91 5.11 3.86
N PRO A 229 4.70 5.35 5.17
CA PRO A 229 4.36 4.28 6.11
C PRO A 229 3.02 3.62 5.79
N ALA A 230 2.20 4.19 4.91
CA ALA A 230 0.97 3.55 4.46
C ALA A 230 1.23 2.32 3.56
N SER A 231 2.38 2.24 2.89
CA SER A 231 2.73 1.08 2.06
C SER A 231 2.92 -0.20 2.87
N SER A 232 3.43 -0.11 4.11
CA SER A 232 3.62 -1.28 4.99
C SER A 232 2.30 -1.80 5.59
N LEU A 233 1.20 -1.06 5.45
CA LEU A 233 -0.13 -1.52 5.86
C LEU A 233 -0.74 -2.52 4.85
N LEU A 234 -0.09 -2.77 3.72
CA LEU A 234 -0.60 -3.65 2.67
C LEU A 234 0.16 -4.97 2.68
N ASN A 235 -0.58 -6.06 2.58
CA ASN A 235 -0.05 -7.40 2.39
C ASN A 235 0.48 -7.54 0.97
N ALA A 236 1.18 -8.64 0.75
CA ALA A 236 1.53 -9.12 -0.57
C ALA A 236 0.29 -9.18 -1.49
N ASP A 237 -0.90 -9.56 -1.00
CA ASP A 237 -2.13 -9.60 -1.81
C ASP A 237 -2.86 -8.25 -1.93
N ALA A 238 -2.23 -7.16 -1.46
CA ALA A 238 -2.78 -5.80 -1.32
C ALA A 238 -4.11 -5.70 -0.56
N THR A 239 -4.39 -6.73 0.21
CA THR A 239 -5.29 -6.64 1.35
C THR A 239 -4.56 -5.92 2.48
N LEU A 240 -5.30 -5.46 3.47
CA LEU A 240 -4.69 -4.77 4.60
C LEU A 240 -4.04 -5.78 5.57
N ASN A 241 -2.86 -5.42 6.06
CA ASN A 241 -2.15 -6.15 7.11
C ASN A 241 -2.65 -5.67 8.46
N THR A 242 -3.58 -6.42 9.07
CA THR A 242 -4.14 -6.04 10.37
C THR A 242 -3.08 -6.02 11.48
N GLU A 243 -2.09 -6.91 11.44
CA GLU A 243 -0.99 -6.91 12.41
C GLU A 243 -0.14 -5.64 12.26
N GLN A 244 0.17 -5.26 11.03
CA GLN A 244 0.94 -4.04 10.77
C GLN A 244 0.14 -2.77 11.05
N ALA A 245 -1.17 -2.78 10.79
CA ALA A 245 -2.05 -1.71 11.25
C ALA A 245 -2.03 -1.57 12.78
N ALA A 246 -2.00 -2.67 13.54
CA ALA A 246 -1.88 -2.65 14.98
C ALA A 246 -0.54 -2.06 15.46
N VAL A 247 0.58 -2.46 14.84
CA VAL A 247 1.91 -1.91 15.12
C VAL A 247 1.93 -0.40 14.87
N HIS A 248 1.39 0.04 13.73
CA HIS A 248 1.31 1.45 13.38
C HIS A 248 0.39 2.23 14.33
N ALA A 249 -0.70 1.62 14.80
CA ALA A 249 -1.55 2.21 15.83
C ALA A 249 -0.78 2.44 17.14
N ARG A 250 0.03 1.49 17.61
CA ARG A 250 0.88 1.70 18.81
C ARG A 250 1.88 2.85 18.63
N VAL A 251 2.51 2.92 17.46
CA VAL A 251 3.47 4.00 17.14
C VAL A 251 2.76 5.36 17.13
N LEU A 252 1.58 5.46 16.50
CA LEU A 252 0.79 6.68 16.47
C LEU A 252 0.28 7.09 17.84
N ALA A 253 -0.14 6.12 18.67
CA ALA A 253 -0.54 6.36 20.05
C ALA A 253 0.61 6.96 20.87
N HIS A 254 1.81 6.38 20.75
CA HIS A 254 2.98 6.88 21.46
C HIS A 254 3.39 8.28 20.95
N ALA A 255 3.36 8.50 19.63
CA ALA A 255 3.72 9.79 19.04
C ALA A 255 2.75 10.90 19.47
N ALA A 256 1.45 10.61 19.52
CA ALA A 256 0.44 11.56 19.98
C ALA A 256 0.57 11.83 21.50
N ALA A 257 0.83 10.80 22.31
CA ALA A 257 1.03 10.98 23.75
C ALA A 257 2.29 11.80 24.11
N ALA A 258 3.25 11.90 23.19
CA ALA A 258 4.47 12.68 23.36
C ALA A 258 4.36 14.13 22.82
N GLY A 259 3.25 14.50 22.20
CA GLY A 259 2.97 15.87 21.75
C GLY A 259 2.38 16.72 22.88
N ASP A 260 2.93 17.91 23.11
CA ASP A 260 2.48 18.85 24.17
C ASP A 260 1.18 19.62 23.81
N GLY A 261 0.34 19.08 22.93
CA GLY A 261 -0.92 19.71 22.50
C GLY A 261 -2.16 19.09 23.15
N ASP A 262 -3.08 19.93 23.66
CA ASP A 262 -4.35 19.52 24.29
C ASP A 262 -5.25 18.65 23.37
N GLY A 263 -5.05 18.71 22.04
CA GLY A 263 -5.74 17.89 21.04
C GLY A 263 -5.10 16.53 20.74
N ASP A 264 -3.87 16.27 21.22
CA ASP A 264 -3.14 15.03 20.95
C ASP A 264 -3.52 13.89 21.92
N GLY A 265 -4.14 14.22 23.06
CA GLY A 265 -4.63 13.23 24.02
C GLY A 265 -5.76 12.35 23.49
N GLU A 266 -6.69 12.90 22.71
CA GLU A 266 -7.75 12.12 22.06
C GLU A 266 -7.18 11.20 20.97
N ALA A 267 -6.25 11.69 20.16
CA ALA A 267 -5.59 10.90 19.12
C ALA A 267 -4.83 9.71 19.75
N ALA A 268 -4.09 9.96 20.83
CA ALA A 268 -3.38 8.92 21.58
C ALA A 268 -4.35 7.84 22.08
N GLY A 269 -5.48 8.24 22.67
CA GLY A 269 -6.52 7.33 23.15
C GLY A 269 -7.15 6.48 22.04
N VAL A 270 -7.47 7.09 20.90
CA VAL A 270 -8.04 6.38 19.73
C VAL A 270 -7.06 5.33 19.20
N PHE A 271 -5.79 5.70 19.01
CA PHE A 271 -4.81 4.76 18.45
C PHE A 271 -4.42 3.66 19.44
N ALA A 272 -4.35 3.96 20.75
CA ALA A 272 -4.17 2.94 21.78
C ALA A 272 -5.33 1.93 21.76
N TYR A 273 -6.57 2.41 21.68
CA TYR A 273 -7.74 1.54 21.53
C TYR A 273 -7.69 0.70 20.25
N CYS A 274 -7.29 1.28 19.11
CA CYS A 274 -7.15 0.55 17.85
C CYS A 274 -6.10 -0.57 17.94
N ALA A 275 -4.98 -0.32 18.62
CA ALA A 275 -3.95 -1.32 18.88
C ALA A 275 -4.49 -2.46 19.75
N ASP A 276 -5.11 -2.14 20.89
CA ASP A 276 -5.69 -3.12 21.82
C ASP A 276 -6.80 -3.95 21.16
N ARG A 277 -7.59 -3.32 20.28
CA ARG A 277 -8.64 -3.97 19.50
C ARG A 277 -8.07 -5.00 18.55
N ALA A 278 -6.94 -4.73 17.90
CA ALA A 278 -6.33 -5.70 16.99
C ALA A 278 -5.85 -6.97 17.71
N ASP A 279 -5.44 -6.87 18.98
CA ASP A 279 -4.99 -8.00 19.80
C ASP A 279 -6.15 -8.76 20.48
N ASN A 280 -7.36 -8.18 20.52
CA ASN A 280 -8.48 -8.72 21.29
C ASN A 280 -9.74 -8.95 20.44
N LEU A 281 -9.97 -10.21 20.05
CA LEU A 281 -11.14 -10.67 19.28
C LEU A 281 -12.49 -10.18 19.85
N ARG A 282 -12.61 -10.01 21.18
CA ARG A 282 -13.86 -9.51 21.79
C ARG A 282 -14.09 -8.03 21.48
N LEU A 283 -13.04 -7.22 21.47
CA LEU A 283 -13.11 -5.80 21.11
C LEU A 283 -13.30 -5.60 19.61
N GLN A 284 -12.82 -6.53 18.76
CA GLN A 284 -13.10 -6.51 17.32
C GLN A 284 -14.59 -6.72 17.01
N SER A 285 -15.26 -7.59 17.78
CA SER A 285 -16.67 -7.93 17.60
C SER A 285 -17.66 -6.94 18.22
N GLN A 286 -17.20 -6.00 19.05
CA GLN A 286 -18.07 -4.98 19.64
C GLN A 286 -18.11 -3.75 18.74
N ALA A 287 -19.31 -3.36 18.31
CA ALA A 287 -19.50 -2.04 17.75
C ALA A 287 -19.01 -0.99 18.77
N PRO A 288 -18.19 -0.01 18.37
CA PRO A 288 -17.72 1.03 19.29
C PRO A 288 -18.92 1.68 19.98
N ARG A 289 -18.88 1.72 21.31
CA ARG A 289 -19.93 2.35 22.11
C ARG A 289 -19.83 3.85 21.90
N LEU A 290 -20.92 4.48 21.46
CA LEU A 290 -21.09 5.93 21.55
C LEU A 290 -20.76 6.34 22.99
N ARG A 291 -19.60 6.95 23.20
CA ARG A 291 -19.36 7.73 24.41
C ARG A 291 -20.03 9.07 24.16
N ASP A 292 -21.03 9.37 24.99
CA ASP A 292 -21.69 10.68 25.05
C ASP A 292 -20.70 11.79 25.38
#